data_AF-A0A345H184-F1
#
_entry.id   AF-A0A345H184-F1
#
_cell.length_a   1.000
_cell.length_b   1.000
_cell.length_c   1.000
_cell.angle_alpha   90.00
_cell.angle_beta   90.00
_cell.angle_gamma   90.00
#
_symmetry.space_group_name_H-M   'P 1'
#
loop_
_entity.id
_entity.type
_entity.pdbx_description
1 polymer ?
#
loop_
_entity_poly.entity_id
_entity_poly.type
_entity_poly.pdbx_seq_one_letter_code
_entity_poly.pdbx_strand_id
1 'polypeptide(L)'
;MCIKIDEFIAVRIGMLDFYIILDTYFIQKNSMLGIPKYKPQYFSHAIPFLKKNKHFLLHVLDKKISNYYVQWNTEFNEWNADGPIILIIDEIQYEFTAVQLCDYSMTINKIDLSKKLDWYGAGDEMPLIWKESAFNHLNIIQGKTIRNIFLIEYNFVLENSIENEIVNEKDYNLVGIEFEFHETDNCLSLTNGLDCNDINLSRIEESIMYRRIQITQQSL
;
A
#
# COMPACT_ATOMS: atom_id res chain seq x y z
N MET A 1 19.56 -15.07 -12.42
CA MET A 1 20.39 -15.56 -11.30
C MET A 1 20.73 -14.35 -10.43
N CYS A 2 19.99 -14.10 -9.35
CA CYS A 2 20.30 -13.02 -8.41
C CYS A 2 21.44 -13.48 -7.50
N ILE A 3 22.60 -12.85 -7.60
CA ILE A 3 23.69 -13.03 -6.65
C ILE A 3 23.44 -12.02 -5.53
N LYS A 4 23.29 -12.53 -4.30
CA LYS A 4 23.34 -11.69 -3.10
C LYS A 4 24.80 -11.27 -2.91
N ILE A 5 25.08 -10.00 -3.20
CA ILE A 5 26.29 -9.34 -2.73
C ILE A 5 25.78 -8.26 -1.78
N ASP A 6 26.21 -8.36 -0.53
CA ASP A 6 26.01 -7.27 0.42
C ASP A 6 26.75 -6.04 -0.16
N GLU A 7 26.00 -4.98 -0.39
CA GLU A 7 26.39 -3.69 -0.97
C GLU A 7 26.44 -3.64 -2.52
N PHE A 8 25.43 -2.94 -3.09
CA PHE A 8 25.22 -2.54 -4.49
C PHE A 8 24.73 -3.62 -5.50
N ILE A 9 23.57 -3.36 -6.12
CA ILE A 9 23.12 -4.07 -7.32
C ILE A 9 23.33 -3.14 -8.52
N ALA A 10 24.35 -3.43 -9.34
CA ALA A 10 24.46 -2.88 -10.68
C ALA A 10 23.78 -3.84 -11.67
N VAL A 11 22.69 -3.41 -12.32
CA VAL A 11 22.07 -4.18 -13.41
C VAL A 11 22.53 -3.60 -14.74
N ARG A 12 23.28 -4.39 -15.51
CA ARG A 12 23.76 -4.00 -16.84
C ARG A 12 22.74 -4.44 -17.89
N ILE A 13 22.04 -3.48 -18.51
CA ILE A 13 21.17 -3.72 -19.68
C ILE A 13 21.74 -2.91 -20.86
N GLY A 14 22.49 -3.57 -21.75
CA GLY A 14 23.05 -2.95 -22.96
C GLY A 14 24.31 -2.10 -22.76
N MET A 15 24.60 -1.24 -23.74
CA MET A 15 25.82 -0.40 -23.87
C MET A 15 25.78 0.95 -23.12
N LEU A 16 24.78 1.16 -22.27
CA LEU A 16 24.65 2.34 -21.42
C LEU A 16 24.66 1.90 -19.96
N ASP A 17 25.67 2.37 -19.21
CA ASP A 17 25.75 2.14 -17.78
C ASP A 17 24.72 3.04 -17.08
N PHE A 18 23.57 2.48 -16.68
CA PHE A 18 22.65 3.12 -15.76
C PHE A 18 23.07 2.81 -14.32
N TYR A 19 23.40 3.85 -13.56
CA TYR A 19 23.59 3.74 -12.11
C TYR A 19 22.23 3.88 -11.44
N ILE A 20 21.65 2.78 -10.97
CA ILE A 20 20.57 2.83 -9.99
C ILE A 20 21.25 3.14 -8.66
N ILE A 21 21.09 4.38 -8.18
CA ILE A 21 21.42 4.71 -6.80
C ILE A 21 20.33 4.03 -5.96
N LEU A 22 20.62 2.82 -5.47
CA LEU A 22 19.88 2.30 -4.33
C LEU A 22 20.28 3.19 -3.15
N ASP A 23 19.34 3.95 -2.61
CA ASP A 23 19.53 4.80 -1.43
C ASP A 23 19.94 3.94 -0.22
N THR A 24 21.22 3.62 -0.12
CA THR A 24 21.85 2.95 1.03
C THR A 24 22.27 3.96 2.11
N TYR A 25 21.57 5.10 2.19
CA TYR A 25 21.64 6.03 3.33
C TYR A 25 20.35 6.04 4.15
N PHE A 26 19.73 4.88 4.35
CA PHE A 26 18.92 4.68 5.56
C PHE A 26 19.87 4.64 6.76
N ILE A 27 20.26 5.82 7.24
CA ILE A 27 20.62 5.98 8.65
C ILE A 27 19.51 5.26 9.41
N GLN A 28 19.85 4.25 10.21
CA GLN A 28 18.97 3.66 11.22
C GLN A 28 18.58 4.75 12.22
N LYS A 29 17.73 5.69 11.80
CA LYS A 29 17.02 6.58 12.70
C LYS A 29 16.04 5.68 13.42
N ASN A 30 16.10 5.72 14.75
CA ASN A 30 15.37 4.83 15.64
C ASN A 30 13.84 5.04 15.61
N SER A 31 13.30 5.79 14.65
CA SER A 31 11.87 6.10 14.50
C SER A 31 11.50 6.35 13.05
N MET A 32 10.31 5.88 12.68
CA MET A 32 9.61 6.20 11.43
C MET A 32 8.24 6.77 11.83
N LEU A 33 7.75 7.83 11.19
CA LEU A 33 6.53 8.56 11.57
C LEU A 33 6.57 9.19 12.99
N GLY A 34 7.76 9.43 13.53
CA GLY A 34 7.92 9.83 14.94
C GLY A 34 7.61 8.72 15.96
N ILE A 35 7.42 7.48 15.49
CA ILE A 35 7.15 6.31 16.33
C ILE A 35 8.45 5.54 16.57
N PRO A 36 8.96 5.47 17.81
CA PRO A 36 10.19 4.75 18.12
C PRO A 36 10.09 3.26 17.77
N LYS A 37 11.11 2.74 17.08
CA LYS A 37 11.22 1.33 16.66
C LYS A 37 10.02 0.84 15.85
N TYR A 38 9.35 1.74 15.14
CA TYR A 38 8.23 1.39 14.27
C TYR A 38 8.70 0.45 13.17
N LYS A 39 8.11 -0.73 13.13
CA LYS A 39 8.45 -1.80 12.19
C LYS A 39 7.18 -2.56 11.83
N PRO A 40 6.41 -2.08 10.82
CA PRO A 40 5.26 -2.82 10.34
C PRO A 40 5.71 -4.17 9.75
N GLN A 41 4.78 -5.13 9.73
CA GLN A 41 5.02 -6.40 9.07
C GLN A 41 4.61 -6.29 7.61
N TYR A 42 5.55 -6.52 6.71
CA TYR A 42 5.31 -6.55 5.26
C TYR A 42 5.01 -7.96 4.78
N PHE A 43 4.19 -8.05 3.75
CA PHE A 43 3.71 -9.28 3.14
C PHE A 43 3.81 -9.17 1.62
N SER A 44 4.40 -10.19 1.01
CA SER A 44 4.50 -10.30 -0.44
C SER A 44 3.38 -11.10 -1.10
N HIS A 45 2.53 -11.77 -0.34
CA HIS A 45 1.47 -12.64 -0.86
C HIS A 45 0.18 -12.49 -0.06
N ALA A 46 -0.97 -12.71 -0.69
CA ALA A 46 -2.28 -12.54 -0.06
C ALA A 46 -2.52 -13.50 1.10
N ILE A 47 -2.11 -14.77 0.99
CA ILE A 47 -2.36 -15.79 2.03
C ILE A 47 -1.79 -15.41 3.42
N PRO A 48 -0.49 -15.11 3.58
CA PRO A 48 0.05 -14.72 4.88
C PRO A 48 -0.54 -13.40 5.39
N PHE A 49 -0.81 -12.43 4.49
CA PHE A 49 -1.48 -11.19 4.85
C PHE A 49 -2.89 -11.46 5.41
N LEU A 50 -3.69 -12.26 4.70
CA LEU A 50 -5.04 -12.62 5.10
C LEU A 50 -5.02 -13.38 6.43
N LYS A 51 -4.15 -14.38 6.61
CA LYS A 51 -4.02 -15.12 7.87
C LYS A 51 -3.81 -14.20 9.07
N LYS A 52 -3.03 -13.12 8.91
CA LYS A 52 -2.79 -12.13 9.97
C LYS A 52 -3.99 -11.21 10.20
N ASN A 53 -4.60 -10.72 9.11
CA ASN A 53 -5.46 -9.55 9.12
C ASN A 53 -6.96 -9.85 8.92
N LYS A 54 -7.32 -11.08 8.58
CA LYS A 54 -8.69 -11.48 8.19
C LYS A 54 -9.77 -11.02 9.16
N HIS A 55 -9.58 -11.19 10.46
CA HIS A 55 -10.60 -10.82 11.44
C HIS A 55 -10.87 -9.30 11.46
N PHE A 56 -9.83 -8.47 11.31
CA PHE A 56 -9.99 -7.02 11.20
C PHE A 56 -10.65 -6.61 9.89
N LEU A 57 -10.32 -7.28 8.79
CA LEU A 57 -10.91 -7.01 7.48
C LEU A 57 -12.37 -7.46 7.41
N LEU A 58 -12.73 -8.59 8.01
CA LEU A 58 -14.14 -8.99 8.10
C LEU A 58 -14.94 -8.06 9.01
N HIS A 59 -14.31 -7.42 9.99
CA HIS A 59 -14.98 -6.45 10.86
C HIS A 59 -15.39 -5.16 10.13
N VAL A 60 -14.68 -4.77 9.06
CA VAL A 60 -15.02 -3.54 8.32
C VAL A 60 -16.20 -3.71 7.36
N LEU A 61 -16.63 -4.94 7.08
CA LEU A 61 -17.82 -5.16 6.27
C LEU A 61 -19.05 -4.52 6.92
N ASP A 62 -19.88 -3.90 6.10
CA ASP A 62 -21.06 -3.12 6.51
C ASP A 62 -20.75 -1.92 7.44
N LYS A 63 -19.49 -1.49 7.49
CA LYS A 63 -19.05 -0.28 8.19
C LYS A 63 -18.77 0.86 7.22
N LYS A 64 -18.81 2.08 7.74
CA LYS A 64 -18.59 3.29 6.95
C LYS A 64 -17.16 3.77 7.03
N ILE A 65 -16.60 4.18 5.89
CA ILE A 65 -15.39 5.01 5.89
C ILE A 65 -15.81 6.38 6.38
N SER A 66 -15.38 6.75 7.57
CA SER A 66 -15.68 8.07 8.15
C SER A 66 -14.78 9.11 7.52
N ASN A 67 -13.47 8.85 7.50
CA ASN A 67 -12.44 9.75 7.01
C ASN A 67 -11.24 8.99 6.44
N TYR A 68 -10.39 9.70 5.73
CA TYR A 68 -9.07 9.21 5.35
C TYR A 68 -8.02 10.30 5.45
N TYR A 69 -6.76 9.89 5.66
CA TYR A 69 -5.60 10.77 5.77
C TYR A 69 -4.46 10.24 4.91
N VAL A 70 -3.66 11.18 4.41
CA VAL A 70 -2.40 10.90 3.72
C VAL A 70 -1.30 11.83 4.23
N GLN A 71 -0.06 11.49 3.97
CA GLN A 71 1.07 12.38 4.22
C GLN A 71 1.13 13.48 3.18
N TRP A 72 1.15 14.73 3.59
CA TRP A 72 1.18 15.86 2.67
C TRP A 72 2.39 16.73 2.92
N ASN A 73 3.18 16.96 1.87
CA ASN A 73 4.26 17.92 1.90
C ASN A 73 3.68 19.32 1.73
N THR A 74 3.83 20.15 2.76
CA THR A 74 3.27 21.51 2.76
C THR A 74 4.09 22.51 1.95
N GLU A 75 5.39 22.24 1.74
CA GLU A 75 6.27 23.10 0.93
C GLU A 75 5.96 22.98 -0.56
N PHE A 76 5.85 21.75 -1.06
CA PHE A 76 5.54 21.48 -2.48
C PHE A 76 4.04 21.34 -2.75
N ASN A 77 3.22 21.33 -1.70
CA ASN A 77 1.77 21.12 -1.77
C ASN A 77 1.42 19.86 -2.57
N GLU A 78 2.03 18.75 -2.19
CA GLU A 78 1.88 17.46 -2.87
C GLU A 78 1.74 16.30 -1.89
N TRP A 79 1.22 15.19 -2.39
CA TRP A 79 1.12 13.95 -1.64
C TRP A 79 2.48 13.25 -1.56
N ASN A 80 2.92 12.90 -0.35
CA ASN A 80 4.05 12.02 -0.14
C ASN A 80 3.58 10.55 -0.19
N ALA A 81 3.67 9.92 -1.36
CA ALA A 81 3.15 8.58 -1.62
C ALA A 81 3.89 7.45 -0.88
N ASP A 82 5.11 7.71 -0.38
CA ASP A 82 5.86 6.73 0.42
C ASP A 82 5.21 6.47 1.79
N GLY A 83 4.39 7.42 2.26
CA GLY A 83 3.69 7.35 3.53
C GLY A 83 2.47 6.45 3.53
N PRO A 84 2.06 5.95 4.69
CA PRO A 84 0.84 5.15 4.81
C PRO A 84 -0.39 5.94 4.39
N ILE A 85 -1.34 5.23 3.79
CA ILE A 85 -2.72 5.69 3.61
C ILE A 85 -3.52 5.24 4.82
N ILE A 86 -4.26 6.17 5.42
CA ILE A 86 -4.99 5.91 6.66
C ILE A 86 -6.48 6.02 6.39
N LEU A 87 -7.24 4.98 6.70
CA LEU A 87 -8.70 4.97 6.69
C LEU A 87 -9.24 4.90 8.12
N ILE A 88 -10.22 5.75 8.44
CA ILE A 88 -10.99 5.66 9.69
C ILE A 88 -12.30 4.95 9.39
N ILE A 89 -12.47 3.75 9.92
CA ILE A 89 -13.64 2.89 9.69
C ILE A 89 -14.16 2.43 11.05
N ASP A 90 -15.41 2.76 11.37
CA ASP A 90 -16.01 2.44 12.68
C ASP A 90 -15.14 2.90 13.87
N GLU A 91 -14.60 4.12 13.79
CA GLU A 91 -13.67 4.71 14.77
C GLU A 91 -12.32 3.99 14.92
N ILE A 92 -12.05 2.95 14.12
CA ILE A 92 -10.78 2.24 14.07
C ILE A 92 -9.93 2.79 12.93
N GLN A 93 -8.65 3.04 13.21
CA GLN A 93 -7.67 3.50 12.24
C GLN A 93 -6.97 2.32 11.57
N TYR A 94 -7.19 2.16 10.27
CA TYR A 94 -6.52 1.21 9.40
C TYR A 94 -5.45 1.91 8.59
N GLU A 95 -4.23 1.40 8.62
CA GLU A 95 -3.05 2.05 8.06
C GLU A 95 -2.45 1.10 7.02
N PHE A 96 -2.48 1.48 5.75
CA PHE A 96 -2.01 0.67 4.64
C PHE A 96 -0.72 1.26 4.09
N THR A 97 0.27 0.42 3.79
CA THR A 97 1.53 0.89 3.20
C THR A 97 2.07 -0.11 2.22
N ALA A 98 2.19 0.31 0.97
CA ALA A 98 3.05 -0.27 -0.04
C ALA A 98 4.47 0.29 0.13
N VAL A 99 5.46 -0.60 0.10
CA VAL A 99 6.89 -0.26 -0.02
C VAL A 99 7.52 -1.27 -0.97
N GLN A 100 8.55 -0.86 -1.73
CA GLN A 100 9.18 -1.73 -2.74
C GLN A 100 8.14 -2.31 -3.72
N LEU A 101 8.50 -3.16 -4.67
CA LEU A 101 7.52 -3.60 -5.69
C LEU A 101 6.45 -4.56 -5.17
N CYS A 102 6.76 -5.35 -4.14
CA CYS A 102 5.91 -6.46 -3.70
C CYS A 102 5.62 -6.43 -2.19
N ASP A 103 6.04 -5.43 -1.43
CA ASP A 103 5.84 -5.44 0.03
C ASP A 103 4.65 -4.58 0.41
N TYR A 104 3.62 -5.22 0.98
CA TYR A 104 2.41 -4.54 1.44
C TYR A 104 2.18 -4.80 2.93
N SER A 105 1.79 -3.77 3.67
CA SER A 105 1.52 -3.88 5.10
C SER A 105 0.18 -3.26 5.48
N MET A 106 -0.36 -3.76 6.59
CA MET A 106 -1.49 -3.17 7.27
C MET A 106 -1.20 -3.14 8.77
N THR A 107 -1.38 -1.98 9.40
CA THR A 107 -1.36 -1.81 10.84
C THR A 107 -2.65 -1.15 11.33
N ILE A 108 -2.92 -1.27 12.63
CA ILE A 108 -4.14 -0.77 13.28
C ILE A 108 -3.75 0.10 14.46
N ASN A 109 -4.28 1.33 14.50
CA ASN A 109 -4.12 2.28 15.60
C ASN A 109 -2.67 2.45 16.08
N LYS A 110 -1.68 2.43 15.18
CA LYS A 110 -0.25 2.65 15.51
C LYS A 110 0.17 4.10 15.34
N ILE A 111 -0.43 4.79 14.38
CA ILE A 111 -0.08 6.16 14.03
C ILE A 111 -0.94 7.14 14.84
N ASP A 112 -0.29 8.05 15.53
CA ASP A 112 -0.99 9.11 16.26
C ASP A 112 -1.14 10.34 15.34
N LEU A 113 -2.33 10.49 14.75
CA LEU A 113 -2.64 11.59 13.83
C LEU A 113 -2.58 12.98 14.51
N SER A 114 -2.63 13.05 15.85
CA SER A 114 -2.56 14.31 16.59
C SER A 114 -1.13 14.81 16.78
N LYS A 115 -0.14 13.94 16.59
CA LYS A 115 1.27 14.29 16.72
C LYS A 115 1.82 14.85 15.41
N LYS A 116 2.85 15.69 15.57
CA LYS A 116 3.65 16.14 14.43
C LYS A 116 4.22 14.91 13.71
N LEU A 117 3.95 14.84 12.41
CA LEU A 117 4.51 13.81 11.54
C LEU A 117 6.02 14.03 11.44
N ASP A 118 6.79 12.98 11.69
CA ASP A 118 8.25 13.01 11.57
C ASP A 118 8.73 11.83 10.73
N TRP A 119 8.99 12.09 9.45
CA TRP A 119 9.43 11.09 8.49
C TRP A 119 10.92 10.82 8.69
N TYR A 120 11.23 9.65 9.23
CA TYR A 120 12.60 9.27 9.62
C TYR A 120 13.37 10.41 10.28
N GLY A 121 12.82 11.03 11.33
CA GLY A 121 13.55 12.06 12.08
C GLY A 121 13.98 13.27 11.25
N ALA A 122 13.35 13.56 10.11
CA ALA A 122 13.65 14.72 9.26
C ALA A 122 13.18 16.03 9.91
N GLY A 123 12.25 15.97 10.86
CA GLY A 123 11.79 17.15 11.59
C GLY A 123 11.23 18.23 10.65
N ASP A 124 11.85 19.39 10.64
CA ASP A 124 11.44 20.53 9.81
C ASP A 124 12.05 20.53 8.39
N GLU A 125 13.02 19.66 8.10
CA GLU A 125 13.63 19.54 6.76
C GLU A 125 12.65 18.96 5.74
N MET A 126 11.65 18.21 6.20
CA MET A 126 10.58 17.66 5.37
C MET A 126 9.24 18.00 6.03
N PRO A 127 8.62 19.14 5.68
CA PRO A 127 7.46 19.70 6.40
C PRO A 127 6.18 18.96 6.02
N LEU A 128 6.04 17.75 6.56
CA LEU A 128 4.92 16.85 6.34
C LEU A 128 3.82 17.02 7.39
N ILE A 129 2.57 16.91 6.94
CA ILE A 129 1.38 16.87 7.80
C ILE A 129 0.49 15.67 7.44
N TRP A 130 -0.36 15.25 8.37
CA TRP A 130 -1.51 14.41 8.01
C TRP A 130 -2.59 15.27 7.40
N LYS A 131 -2.83 15.13 6.11
CA LYS A 131 -3.89 15.84 5.41
C LYS A 131 -5.10 14.93 5.28
N GLU A 132 -6.16 15.34 5.95
CA GLU A 132 -7.49 14.75 5.80
C GLU A 132 -8.05 15.08 4.41
N SER A 133 -8.75 14.13 3.78
CA SER A 133 -9.55 14.40 2.57
C SER A 133 -8.78 15.13 1.45
N ALA A 134 -7.49 14.77 1.28
CA ALA A 134 -6.55 15.52 0.46
C ALA A 134 -6.94 15.61 -1.04
N PHE A 135 -7.81 14.72 -1.51
CA PHE A 135 -8.14 14.53 -2.91
C PHE A 135 -9.64 14.71 -3.11
N ASN A 136 -10.04 15.85 -3.68
CA ASN A 136 -11.46 16.20 -3.85
C ASN A 136 -12.30 15.10 -4.51
N HIS A 137 -11.73 14.39 -5.49
CA HIS A 137 -12.43 13.32 -6.19
C HIS A 137 -12.66 12.09 -5.31
N LEU A 138 -11.77 11.80 -4.35
CA LEU A 138 -11.92 10.68 -3.41
C LEU A 138 -12.99 10.93 -2.35
N ASN A 139 -13.27 12.19 -1.99
CA ASN A 139 -14.19 12.52 -0.90
C ASN A 139 -15.61 11.93 -1.05
N ILE A 140 -15.98 11.50 -2.26
CA ILE A 140 -17.24 10.78 -2.52
C ILE A 140 -17.38 9.46 -1.74
N ILE A 141 -16.27 8.88 -1.24
CA ILE A 141 -16.28 7.64 -0.44
C ILE A 141 -16.63 7.88 1.02
N GLN A 142 -16.57 9.12 1.51
CA GLN A 142 -16.84 9.43 2.91
C GLN A 142 -18.31 9.15 3.23
N GLY A 143 -18.53 8.45 4.34
CA GLY A 143 -19.83 7.98 4.78
C GLY A 143 -20.39 6.79 3.99
N LYS A 144 -19.66 6.25 2.99
CA LYS A 144 -20.07 5.07 2.22
C LYS A 144 -19.82 3.79 3.00
N THR A 145 -20.74 2.85 2.85
CA THR A 145 -20.74 1.58 3.57
C THR A 145 -20.02 0.52 2.75
N ILE A 146 -19.01 -0.10 3.32
CA ILE A 146 -18.21 -1.14 2.65
C ILE A 146 -19.07 -2.39 2.47
N ARG A 147 -19.22 -2.82 1.22
CA ARG A 147 -19.95 -4.03 0.81
C ARG A 147 -19.03 -5.23 0.70
N ASN A 148 -17.91 -5.08 0.02
CA ASN A 148 -16.94 -6.15 -0.23
C ASN A 148 -15.51 -5.62 -0.10
N ILE A 149 -14.58 -6.53 0.14
CA ILE A 149 -13.15 -6.25 0.17
C ILE A 149 -12.45 -7.28 -0.68
N PHE A 150 -11.48 -6.83 -1.47
CA PHE A 150 -10.65 -7.67 -2.32
C PHE A 150 -9.19 -7.42 -2.01
N LEU A 151 -8.39 -8.50 -1.89
CA LEU A 151 -6.95 -8.38 -2.02
C LEU A 151 -6.59 -8.38 -3.49
N ILE A 152 -5.65 -7.53 -3.86
CA ILE A 152 -5.19 -7.38 -5.23
C ILE A 152 -3.82 -8.02 -5.34
N GLU A 153 -3.69 -8.97 -6.26
CA GLU A 153 -2.40 -9.55 -6.60
C GLU A 153 -2.01 -9.26 -8.05
N TYR A 154 -0.71 -9.11 -8.29
CA TYR A 154 -0.12 -8.91 -9.61
C TYR A 154 0.97 -9.93 -9.90
N ASN A 155 1.02 -10.41 -11.14
CA ASN A 155 2.05 -11.32 -11.62
C ASN A 155 3.06 -10.59 -12.52
N PHE A 156 4.21 -10.22 -11.92
CA PHE A 156 5.32 -9.55 -12.59
C PHE A 156 6.09 -10.44 -13.59
N VAL A 157 5.93 -11.77 -13.52
CA VAL A 157 6.60 -12.70 -14.45
C VAL A 157 5.96 -12.61 -15.82
N LEU A 158 4.62 -12.58 -15.87
CA LEU A 158 3.85 -12.53 -17.11
C LEU A 158 3.97 -11.21 -17.87
N GLU A 159 4.27 -10.11 -17.17
CA GLU A 159 4.57 -8.83 -17.81
C GLU A 159 5.77 -8.93 -18.77
N ASN A 160 6.68 -9.87 -18.51
CA ASN A 160 7.94 -10.03 -19.24
C ASN A 160 8.00 -11.32 -20.08
N SER A 161 6.93 -12.12 -20.14
CA SER A 161 6.95 -13.39 -20.86
C SER A 161 6.09 -13.41 -22.13
N ILE A 162 6.52 -14.26 -23.07
CA ILE A 162 5.88 -14.43 -24.37
C ILE A 162 4.57 -15.20 -24.16
N GLU A 163 3.51 -14.81 -24.87
CA GLU A 163 2.23 -15.52 -24.92
C GLU A 163 2.46 -17.05 -24.94
N ASN A 164 1.87 -17.78 -23.98
CA ASN A 164 1.87 -19.25 -23.77
C ASN A 164 2.63 -19.80 -22.55
N GLU A 165 3.12 -18.98 -21.62
CA GLU A 165 3.69 -19.50 -20.37
C GLU A 165 2.59 -19.95 -19.38
N ILE A 166 2.78 -21.11 -18.75
CA ILE A 166 1.84 -21.64 -17.74
C ILE A 166 1.91 -20.73 -16.52
N VAL A 167 0.80 -20.06 -16.21
CA VAL A 167 0.68 -19.21 -15.03
C VAL A 167 0.80 -20.03 -13.76
N ASN A 168 1.87 -19.84 -13.00
CA ASN A 168 2.01 -20.44 -11.68
C ASN A 168 1.35 -19.55 -10.63
N GLU A 169 0.51 -20.13 -9.77
CA GLU A 169 -0.17 -19.39 -8.70
C GLU A 169 0.80 -18.72 -7.73
N LYS A 170 2.03 -19.25 -7.61
CA LYS A 170 3.06 -18.69 -6.72
C LYS A 170 3.71 -17.41 -7.24
N ASP A 171 3.46 -17.05 -8.50
CA ASP A 171 4.07 -15.88 -9.11
C ASP A 171 3.26 -14.59 -8.86
N TYR A 172 2.09 -14.72 -8.22
CA TYR A 172 1.28 -13.58 -7.81
C TYR A 172 1.80 -12.99 -6.50
N ASN A 173 1.96 -11.68 -6.52
CA ASN A 173 2.40 -10.88 -5.38
C ASN A 173 1.27 -9.98 -4.93
N LEU A 174 1.10 -9.84 -3.62
CA LEU A 174 0.16 -8.90 -3.04
C LEU A 174 0.61 -7.47 -3.38
N VAL A 175 -0.23 -6.75 -4.09
CA VAL A 175 0.02 -5.35 -4.47
C VAL A 175 -1.00 -4.39 -3.90
N GLY A 176 -2.06 -4.86 -3.22
CA GLY A 176 -2.95 -3.94 -2.54
C GLY A 176 -4.25 -4.52 -2.04
N ILE A 177 -5.16 -3.61 -1.73
CA ILE A 177 -6.51 -3.89 -1.23
C ILE A 177 -7.51 -2.96 -1.90
N GLU A 178 -8.72 -3.47 -2.13
CA GLU A 178 -9.81 -2.73 -2.74
C GLU A 178 -11.08 -2.88 -1.90
N PHE A 179 -11.84 -1.78 -1.79
CA PHE A 179 -13.11 -1.71 -1.09
C PHE A 179 -14.22 -1.35 -2.08
N GLU A 180 -15.24 -2.20 -2.16
CA GLU A 180 -16.48 -1.88 -2.86
C GLU A 180 -17.52 -1.34 -1.88
N PHE A 181 -18.38 -0.45 -2.33
CA PHE A 181 -19.40 0.18 -1.50
C PHE A 181 -20.83 -0.23 -1.90
N HIS A 182 -21.77 -0.08 -0.98
CA HIS A 182 -23.19 -0.34 -1.25
C HIS A 182 -23.84 0.77 -2.09
N GLU A 183 -23.45 2.02 -1.87
CA GLU A 183 -24.17 3.19 -2.40
C GLU A 183 -23.59 3.75 -3.70
N THR A 184 -22.59 3.10 -4.29
CA THR A 184 -21.89 3.55 -5.51
C THR A 184 -21.19 2.38 -6.19
N ASP A 185 -21.06 2.45 -7.52
CA ASP A 185 -20.29 1.46 -8.31
C ASP A 185 -18.77 1.72 -8.26
N ASN A 186 -18.36 2.90 -7.79
CA ASN A 186 -16.96 3.21 -7.51
C ASN A 186 -16.37 2.24 -6.47
N CYS A 187 -15.10 1.91 -6.65
CA CYS A 187 -14.32 1.08 -5.73
C CYS A 187 -13.11 1.88 -5.26
N LEU A 188 -12.78 1.85 -3.97
CA LEU A 188 -11.54 2.44 -3.48
C LEU A 188 -10.43 1.40 -3.57
N SER A 189 -9.44 1.64 -4.42
CA SER A 189 -8.25 0.79 -4.55
C SER A 189 -7.06 1.47 -3.90
N LEU A 190 -6.43 0.80 -2.94
CA LEU A 190 -5.18 1.22 -2.31
C LEU A 190 -4.09 0.22 -2.72
N THR A 191 -3.22 0.62 -3.65
CA THR A 191 -2.28 -0.30 -4.29
C THR A 191 -0.84 0.17 -4.21
N ASN A 192 0.05 -0.69 -4.66
CA ASN A 192 1.43 -0.37 -4.93
C ASN A 192 1.55 0.29 -6.31
N GLY A 193 1.99 1.55 -6.32
CA GLY A 193 2.20 2.38 -7.50
C GLY A 193 3.63 2.34 -8.04
N LEU A 194 4.29 1.17 -7.98
CA LEU A 194 5.68 0.90 -8.41
C LEU A 194 6.79 1.17 -7.37
N ASP A 195 6.49 1.03 -6.08
CA ASP A 195 7.36 1.15 -4.89
C ASP A 195 6.81 2.05 -3.78
N CYS A 196 5.80 2.84 -4.12
CA CYS A 196 5.05 3.74 -3.24
C CYS A 196 3.55 3.40 -3.27
N ASN A 197 2.75 4.13 -2.48
CA ASN A 197 1.30 3.94 -2.47
C ASN A 197 0.63 4.61 -3.68
N ASP A 198 -0.45 4.02 -4.15
CA ASP A 198 -1.38 4.59 -5.14
C ASP A 198 -2.82 4.49 -4.64
N ILE A 199 -3.66 5.45 -5.03
CA ILE A 199 -5.08 5.52 -4.63
C ILE A 199 -5.96 5.83 -5.84
N ASN A 200 -6.93 4.95 -6.10
CA ASN A 200 -7.85 5.11 -7.22
C ASN A 200 -9.32 4.85 -6.82
N LEU A 201 -10.25 5.45 -7.56
CA LEU A 201 -11.70 5.20 -7.44
C LEU A 201 -12.28 4.26 -8.50
N SER A 202 -11.40 3.53 -9.17
CA SER A 202 -11.76 2.54 -10.15
C SER A 202 -11.50 1.15 -9.60
N ARG A 203 -12.39 0.24 -10.00
CA ARG A 203 -12.12 -1.18 -9.91
C ARG A 203 -10.87 -1.53 -10.70
N ILE A 204 -10.05 -2.41 -10.17
CA ILE A 204 -8.96 -3.02 -10.94
C ILE A 204 -9.56 -4.12 -11.82
N GLU A 205 -9.36 -4.01 -13.13
CA GLU A 205 -9.87 -5.01 -14.07
C GLU A 205 -9.08 -6.32 -13.95
N GLU A 206 -9.79 -7.43 -13.78
CA GLU A 206 -9.17 -8.75 -13.72
C GLU A 206 -8.57 -9.11 -15.08
N SER A 207 -7.38 -9.69 -15.04
CA SER A 207 -6.68 -10.14 -16.24
C SER A 207 -5.78 -11.31 -15.89
N ILE A 208 -5.02 -11.81 -16.86
CA ILE A 208 -4.00 -12.80 -16.56
C ILE A 208 -2.93 -12.24 -15.60
N MET A 209 -2.71 -10.93 -15.58
CA MET A 209 -1.73 -10.28 -14.70
C MET A 209 -2.32 -9.90 -13.34
N TYR A 210 -3.58 -9.46 -13.29
CA TYR A 210 -4.24 -9.01 -12.06
C TYR A 210 -5.28 -9.99 -11.56
N ARG A 211 -5.19 -10.36 -10.28
CA ARG A 211 -6.19 -11.17 -9.58
C ARG A 211 -6.81 -10.39 -8.43
N ARG A 212 -8.13 -10.55 -8.28
CA ARG A 212 -8.89 -10.05 -7.13
C ARG A 212 -9.32 -11.23 -6.28
N ILE A 213 -8.92 -11.23 -5.02
CA ILE A 213 -9.29 -12.28 -4.06
C ILE A 213 -10.30 -11.68 -3.09
N GLN A 214 -11.57 -12.05 -3.24
CA GLN A 214 -12.60 -11.59 -2.32
C GLN A 214 -12.35 -12.14 -0.91
N ILE A 215 -12.41 -11.26 0.08
CA ILE A 215 -12.33 -11.64 1.49
C ILE A 215 -13.71 -12.06 1.96
N THR A 216 -13.82 -13.30 2.38
CA THR A 216 -15.03 -13.90 2.92
C THR A 216 -14.73 -14.65 4.21
N GLN A 217 -15.77 -15.07 4.93
CA GLN A 217 -15.61 -15.95 6.09
C GLN A 217 -14.88 -17.26 5.74
N GLN A 218 -14.98 -17.72 4.49
CA GLN A 218 -14.39 -18.97 4.01
C GLN A 218 -12.98 -18.80 3.43
N SER A 219 -12.53 -17.57 3.12
CA SER A 219 -11.23 -17.31 2.48
C SER A 219 -10.05 -17.70 3.37
N LEU A 220 -9.15 -18.59 2.94
CA LEU A 220 -7.91 -19.01 3.62
C LEU A 220 -6.94 -19.73 2.68
#